data_AF-A0A9E3I0E2-F1
#
_entry.id   AF-A0A9E3I0E2-F1
#
_cell.length_a   1.000
_cell.length_b   1.000
_cell.length_c   1.000
_cell.angle_alpha   90.00
_cell.angle_beta   90.00
_cell.angle_gamma   90.00
#
_symmetry.space_group_name_H-M   'P 1'
#
loop_
_entity.id
_entity.type
_entity.pdbx_description
1 polymer ?
#
loop_
_entity_poly.entity_id
_entity_poly.type
_entity_poly.pdbx_seq_one_letter_code
_entity_poly.pdbx_strand_id
1 'polypeptide(L)' 'MRRGFQACWGWIAVVVIVGCSCLSAEGIYGGGTREPNDPYQIRDANHMQAIGADANDWAKHFELAYQI' A
#
# COMPACT_ATOMS: atom_id res chain seq x y z
N MET A 1 -0.85 41.30 -15.07
CA MET A 1 -0.45 40.70 -13.77
C MET A 1 -1.31 39.46 -13.48
N ARG A 2 -1.10 38.32 -14.15
CA ARG A 2 -1.84 37.06 -13.88
C ARG A 2 -0.99 35.78 -14.02
N ARG A 3 0.29 35.90 -14.38
CA ARG A 3 1.18 34.76 -14.68
C ARG A 3 1.89 34.16 -13.45
N GLY A 4 1.90 34.86 -12.30
CA GLY A 4 2.55 34.39 -11.07
C GLY A 4 1.67 33.48 -10.19
N PHE A 5 0.35 33.60 -10.27
CA PHE A 5 -0.58 32.81 -9.44
C PHE A 5 -0.69 31.35 -9.91
N GLN A 6 -0.55 31.12 -11.22
CA GLN A 6 -0.70 29.80 -11.84
C GLN A 6 0.51 28.89 -11.61
N ALA A 7 1.71 29.47 -11.43
CA ALA A 7 2.92 28.70 -11.15
C ALA A 7 2.90 28.10 -9.72
N CYS A 8 2.48 28.87 -8.72
CA CYS A 8 2.39 28.39 -7.33
C CYS A 8 1.37 27.25 -7.18
N TRP A 9 0.26 27.29 -7.92
CA TRP A 9 -0.74 26.22 -7.92
C TRP A 9 -0.26 24.94 -8.62
N GLY A 10 0.50 25.08 -9.71
CA GLY A 10 1.09 23.94 -10.41
C GLY A 10 2.06 23.14 -9.54
N TRP A 11 2.89 23.83 -8.76
CA TRP A 11 3.83 23.18 -7.83
C TRP A 11 3.12 22.53 -6.64
N ILE A 12 2.07 23.15 -6.10
CA ILE A 12 1.23 22.53 -5.06
C ILE A 12 0.59 21.25 -5.58
N ALA A 13 0.05 21.26 -6.81
CA ALA A 13 -0.52 20.07 -7.43
C ALA A 13 0.52 18.95 -7.61
N VAL A 14 1.74 19.27 -8.04
CA VAL A 14 2.83 18.29 -8.17
C VAL A 14 3.22 17.69 -6.81
N VAL A 15 3.35 18.51 -5.76
CA VAL A 15 3.68 18.04 -4.40
C VAL A 15 2.57 17.14 -3.84
N VAL A 16 1.30 17.49 -4.06
CA VAL A 16 0.15 16.68 -3.64
C VAL A 16 0.13 15.33 -4.38
N ILE A 17 0.39 15.30 -5.69
CA ILE A 17 0.37 14.06 -6.48
C ILE A 17 1.51 13.11 -6.07
N VAL A 18 2.72 13.64 -5.85
CA VAL A 18 3.88 12.83 -5.42
C VAL A 18 3.70 12.33 -3.97
N GLY A 19 3.15 13.15 -3.07
CA GLY A 19 2.83 12.71 -1.69
C GLY A 19 1.68 11.69 -1.61
N CYS A 20 0.75 11.72 -2.55
CA CYS A 20 -0.42 10.83 -2.61
C CYS A 20 -0.08 9.38 -3.05
N SER A 21 1.18 9.09 -3.40
CA SER A 21 1.61 7.73 -3.74
C SER A 21 1.95 6.88 -2.51
N CYS A 22 1.93 7.48 -1.31
CA CYS A 22 2.13 6.79 -0.03
C CYS A 22 0.84 6.25 0.58
N LEU A 23 -0.31 6.41 -0.09
CA LEU A 23 -1.51 5.67 0.29
C LEU A 23 -1.29 4.21 -0.09
N SER A 24 -0.63 3.48 0.80
CA SER A 24 -0.50 2.04 0.77
C SER A 24 -1.85 1.46 0.38
N ALA A 25 -1.89 0.82 -0.78
CA ALA A 25 -3.03 -0.01 -1.15
C ALA A 25 -3.08 -1.14 -0.12
N GLU A 26 -3.89 -0.95 0.93
CA GLU A 26 -4.22 -2.01 1.87
C GLU A 26 -4.98 -3.06 1.06
N GLY A 27 -4.26 -4.10 0.63
CA GLY A 27 -4.84 -5.24 -0.05
C GLY A 27 -5.62 -6.13 0.94
N ILE A 28 -5.91 -7.36 0.52
CA ILE A 28 -6.49 -8.40 1.41
C ILE A 28 -5.56 -8.70 2.61
N TYR A 29 -4.30 -8.24 2.56
CA TYR A 29 -3.27 -8.37 3.58
C TYR A 29 -2.77 -6.99 4.01
N GLY A 30 -2.06 -6.91 5.14
CA GLY A 30 -1.60 -5.64 5.71
C GLY A 30 -0.55 -4.89 4.88
N GLY A 31 -0.01 -5.49 3.82
CA GLY A 31 1.04 -4.90 2.98
C GLY A 31 1.86 -5.96 2.26
N GLY A 32 2.98 -5.54 1.65
CA GLY A 32 3.82 -6.40 0.82
C GLY A 32 3.40 -6.36 -0.65
N THR A 33 4.33 -6.07 -1.55
CA THR A 33 4.04 -5.93 -2.99
C THR A 33 4.11 -7.24 -3.75
N ARG A 34 4.23 -8.39 -3.06
CA ARG A 34 4.35 -9.73 -3.68
C ARG A 34 5.73 -9.96 -4.32
N GLU A 35 6.68 -9.03 -4.11
CA GLU A 35 8.07 -9.19 -4.51
C GLU A 35 8.76 -10.23 -3.60
N PRO A 36 9.75 -10.99 -4.09
CA PRO A 36 10.50 -11.94 -3.27
C PRO A 36 11.16 -11.32 -2.03
N ASN A 37 11.46 -10.02 -2.10
CA ASN A 37 12.07 -9.25 -1.03
C ASN A 37 11.06 -8.44 -0.21
N ASP A 38 9.76 -8.52 -0.54
CA ASP A 38 8.67 -7.79 0.13
C ASP A 38 7.42 -8.70 0.23
N PRO A 39 7.47 -9.72 1.12
CA PRO A 39 6.40 -10.70 1.29
C PRO A 39 5.12 -10.08 1.87
N TYR A 40 4.00 -10.82 1.78
CA TYR A 40 2.74 -10.35 2.31
C TYR A 40 2.73 -10.27 3.83
N GLN A 41 2.13 -9.21 4.37
CA GLN A 41 2.11 -9.00 5.82
C GLN A 41 0.78 -9.45 6.45
N ILE A 42 0.87 -10.40 7.38
CA ILE A 42 -0.24 -10.81 8.24
C ILE A 42 -0.22 -9.93 9.49
N ARG A 43 -1.17 -8.98 9.59
CA ARG A 43 -1.31 -8.05 10.73
C ARG A 43 -2.50 -8.32 11.67
N ASP A 44 -3.44 -9.17 11.26
CA ASP A 44 -4.68 -9.45 11.97
C ASP A 44 -5.18 -10.89 11.68
N ALA A 45 -6.05 -11.42 12.54
CA ALA A 45 -6.64 -12.74 12.39
C ALA A 45 -7.48 -12.91 11.10
N ASN A 46 -8.10 -11.85 10.59
CA ASN A 46 -8.86 -11.91 9.33
C ASN A 46 -7.97 -12.22 8.13
N HIS A 47 -6.72 -11.74 8.14
CA HIS A 47 -5.73 -12.09 7.12
C HIS A 47 -5.41 -13.59 7.15
N MET A 48 -5.31 -14.19 8.33
CA MET A 48 -5.10 -15.64 8.45
C MET A 48 -6.32 -16.44 7.94
N GLN A 49 -7.54 -15.97 8.21
CA GLN A 49 -8.75 -16.59 7.69
C GLN A 49 -8.82 -16.51 6.16
N ALA A 50 -8.41 -15.40 5.55
CA ALA A 50 -8.38 -15.23 4.11
C ALA A 50 -7.46 -16.26 3.41
N ILE A 51 -6.27 -16.53 3.96
CA ILE A 51 -5.33 -17.54 3.43
C ILE A 51 -5.98 -18.93 3.42
N GLY A 52 -6.73 -19.26 4.48
CA GLY A 52 -7.43 -20.54 4.57
C GLY A 52 -8.62 -20.67 3.61
N ALA A 53 -9.21 -19.55 3.20
CA ALA A 53 -10.42 -19.51 2.38
C ALA A 53 -10.14 -19.64 0.87
N ASP A 54 -8.93 -19.29 0.41
CA ASP A 54 -8.57 -19.33 -1.01
C ASP A 54 -7.28 -20.14 -1.25
N ALA A 55 -7.39 -21.25 -1.99
CA ALA A 55 -6.25 -22.12 -2.28
C ALA A 55 -5.18 -21.47 -3.17
N ASN A 56 -5.50 -20.39 -3.91
CA ASN A 56 -4.50 -19.65 -4.69
C ASN A 56 -3.56 -18.82 -3.79
N ASP A 57 -3.90 -18.65 -2.51
CA ASP A 57 -3.06 -17.97 -1.54
C ASP A 57 -1.97 -18.87 -0.93
N TRP A 58 -2.10 -20.20 -1.04
CA TRP A 58 -1.22 -21.13 -0.33
C TRP A 58 0.23 -21.16 -0.84
N ALA A 59 0.45 -20.75 -2.09
CA ALA A 59 1.80 -20.66 -2.67
C ALA A 59 2.47 -19.30 -2.42
N LYS A 60 1.79 -18.36 -1.74
CA LYS A 60 2.33 -17.02 -1.48
C LYS A 60 3.18 -17.03 -0.21
N HIS A 61 4.14 -16.11 -0.16
CA HIS A 61 4.99 -15.94 1.01
C HIS A 61 4.42 -14.87 1.93
N PHE A 62 4.38 -15.19 3.22
CA PHE A 62 3.83 -14.34 4.26
C PHE A 62 4.84 -14.13 5.38
N GLU A 63 4.87 -12.92 5.92
CA GLU A 63 5.53 -12.59 7.17
C GLU A 63 4.49 -12.16 8.21
N LEU A 64 4.72 -12.52 9.47
CA LEU A 64 3.91 -12.06 10.58
C LEU A 64 4.42 -10.68 11.02
N ALA A 65 3.63 -9.64 10.79
CA ALA A 65 3.95 -8.28 11.18
C ALA A 65 2.96 -7.85 12.28
N TYR A 66 3.47 -7.31 13.37
CA TYR A 66 2.64 -6.83 14.47
C TYR A 66 2.54 -5.30 14.41
N GLN A 67 1.32 -4.77 14.39
CA GLN A 67 1.06 -3.34 14.50
C GLN A 67 0.38 -3.10 15.86
N ILE A 68 1.11 -2.42 16.75
CA ILE A 68 0.66 -2.03 18.11
C ILE A 68 -0.25 -0.81 18.02
#